data_AF-A0A062GG19-F1
#
_entry.id   AF-A0A062GG19-F1
#
_cell.length_a   1.000
_cell.length_b   1.000
_cell.length_c   1.000
_cell.angle_alpha   90.00
_cell.angle_beta   90.00
_cell.angle_gamma   90.00
#
_symmetry.space_group_name_H-M   'P 1'
#
loop_
_entity.id
_entity.type
_entity.pdbx_description
1 polymer ?
#
loop_
_entity_poly.entity_id
_entity_poly.type
_entity_poly.pdbx_seq_one_letter_code
_entity_poly.pdbx_strand_id
1 'polypeptide(L)' 'VLAEQGIGASLQHYNPIIDEKINTAFDIPAQWKLRAQLVFGSIEGEAGEKAFIEDESRFKTFG' A
#
# COMPACT_ATOMS: atom_id res chain seq x y z
N VAL A 1 -10.45 8.52 -1.19
CA VAL A 1 -11.09 8.43 -2.53
C VAL A 1 -11.29 7.01 -3.05
N LEU A 2 -10.28 6.15 -3.30
CA LEU A 2 -10.54 4.80 -3.87
C LEU A 2 -11.56 3.96 -3.07
N ALA A 3 -11.32 3.75 -1.78
CA ALA A 3 -12.21 2.97 -0.92
C ALA A 3 -13.63 3.57 -0.81
N GLU A 4 -13.75 4.90 -0.78
CA GLU A 4 -15.04 5.61 -0.73
C GLU A 4 -15.87 5.40 -2.01
N GLN A 5 -15.19 5.10 -3.13
CA GLN A 5 -15.82 4.77 -4.41
C GLN A 5 -16.04 3.26 -4.57
N GLY A 6 -15.85 2.46 -3.52
CA GLY A 6 -16.01 1.00 -3.58
C GLY A 6 -14.93 0.29 -4.41
N ILE A 7 -13.76 0.92 -4.59
CA ILE A 7 -12.62 0.33 -5.30
C ILE A 7 -11.71 -0.36 -4.29
N GLY A 8 -11.49 -1.67 -4.48
CA GLY A 8 -10.56 -2.47 -3.70
C GLY A 8 -9.13 -2.18 -4.10
N ALA A 9 -8.19 -2.32 -3.16
CA ALA A 9 -6.77 -2.14 -3.45
C ALA A 9 -5.88 -2.97 -2.50
N SER A 10 -4.66 -3.28 -2.96
CA SER A 10 -3.60 -3.87 -2.14
C SER A 10 -2.27 -3.14 -2.38
N LEU A 11 -1.50 -2.94 -1.32
CA LEU A 11 -0.21 -2.26 -1.37
C LEU A 11 0.92 -3.30 -1.42
N GLN A 12 1.60 -3.38 -2.56
CA GLN A 12 2.68 -4.33 -2.83
C GLN A 12 4.06 -3.66 -2.74
N HIS A 13 5.09 -4.46 -2.45
CA HIS A 13 6.48 -4.00 -2.34
C HIS A 13 7.42 -4.92 -3.13
N TYR A 14 7.33 -4.90 -4.46
CA TYR A 14 8.29 -5.54 -5.35
C TYR A 14 9.60 -4.75 -5.51
N ASN A 15 9.67 -3.55 -4.97
CA ASN A 15 10.93 -2.81 -4.89
C ASN A 15 11.93 -3.51 -3.93
N PRO A 16 13.23 -3.59 -4.26
CA PRO A 16 13.89 -2.93 -5.39
C PRO A 16 14.00 -3.77 -6.68
N ILE A 17 13.48 -5.01 -6.70
CA ILE A 17 13.78 -5.97 -7.78
C ILE A 17 13.20 -5.57 -9.15
N ILE A 18 12.21 -4.67 -9.19
CA ILE A 18 11.61 -4.16 -10.43
C ILE A 18 12.05 -2.74 -10.78
N ASP A 19 12.79 -2.05 -9.91
CA ASP A 19 13.02 -0.60 -10.01
C ASP A 19 13.71 -0.23 -11.33
N GLU A 20 14.79 -0.93 -11.71
CA GLU A 20 15.53 -0.65 -12.95
C GLU A 20 14.63 -0.85 -14.18
N LYS A 21 13.86 -1.95 -14.22
CA LYS A 21 12.97 -2.25 -15.34
C LYS A 21 11.87 -1.20 -15.50
N ILE A 22 11.29 -0.74 -14.39
CA ILE A 22 10.27 0.32 -14.39
C ILE A 22 10.88 1.65 -14.83
N ASN A 23 12.07 1.98 -14.33
CA ASN A 23 12.73 3.23 -14.67
C ASN A 23 13.06 3.29 -16.17
N THR A 24 13.58 2.22 -16.75
CA THR A 24 13.86 2.14 -18.20
C THR A 24 12.58 2.12 -19.03
N ALA A 25 11.54 1.39 -18.62
CA ALA A 25 10.32 1.25 -19.42
C ALA A 25 9.48 2.53 -19.51
N PHE A 26 9.57 3.39 -18.50
CA PHE A 26 8.74 4.60 -18.38
C PHE A 26 9.55 5.89 -18.26
N ASP A 27 10.85 5.85 -18.59
CA ASP A 27 11.77 6.99 -18.53
C ASP A 27 11.72 7.74 -17.18
N ILE A 28 11.66 6.99 -16.07
CA ILE A 28 11.59 7.56 -14.73
C ILE A 28 12.98 8.08 -14.33
N PRO A 29 13.09 9.31 -13.77
CA PRO A 29 14.35 9.84 -13.30
C PRO A 29 14.99 8.97 -12.21
N ALA A 30 16.30 8.71 -12.31
CA ALA A 30 17.02 7.80 -11.40
C ALA A 30 17.00 8.22 -9.91
N GLN A 31 16.77 9.51 -9.63
CA GLN A 31 16.63 10.02 -8.27
C GLN A 31 15.27 9.68 -7.63
N TRP A 32 14.30 9.20 -8.41
CA TRP A 32 13.01 8.75 -7.88
C TRP A 32 13.14 7.33 -7.36
N LYS A 33 12.89 7.16 -6.07
CA LYS A 33 12.93 5.86 -5.40
C LYS A 33 11.54 5.24 -5.36
N LEU A 34 11.34 4.10 -6.03
CA LEU A 34 10.11 3.34 -5.93
C LEU A 34 9.90 2.86 -4.48
N ARG A 35 8.73 3.14 -3.92
CA ARG A 35 8.41 2.82 -2.51
C ARG A 35 7.45 1.65 -2.37
N ALA A 36 6.47 1.58 -3.26
CA ALA A 36 5.42 0.57 -3.27
C ALA A 36 4.67 0.62 -4.61
N GLN A 37 3.81 -0.37 -4.85
CA GLN A 37 2.90 -0.45 -5.99
C GLN A 37 1.48 -0.68 -5.45
N LEU A 38 0.58 0.29 -5.67
CA LEU A 38 -0.81 0.17 -5.26
C LEU A 38 -1.63 -0.42 -6.41
N VAL A 39 -1.99 -1.71 -6.29
CA VAL A 39 -2.87 -2.38 -7.26
C VAL A 39 -4.32 -2.15 -6.83
N PHE A 40 -5.18 -1.67 -7.73
CA PHE A 40 -6.58 -1.36 -7.43
C PHE A 40 -7.53 -1.83 -8.54
N GLY A 41 -8.80 -2.08 -8.19
CA GLY A 41 -9.83 -2.61 -9.10
C GLY A 41 -11.19 -2.81 -8.41
N SER A 42 -12.12 -3.48 -9.09
CA SER A 42 -13.40 -3.88 -8.48
C SER A 42 -13.20 -4.85 -7.31
N ILE A 43 -14.11 -4.81 -6.33
CA ILE A 43 -14.09 -5.70 -5.17
C ILE A 43 -14.78 -7.01 -5.55
N GLU A 44 -14.00 -8.06 -5.78
CA GLU A 44 -14.51 -9.39 -6.13
C GLU A 44 -14.69 -10.30 -4.90
N GLY A 45 -14.28 -9.84 -3.71
CA GLY A 45 -14.39 -10.59 -2.46
C GLY A 45 -14.13 -9.71 -1.24
N GLU A 46 -14.68 -10.11 -0.10
CA GLU A 46 -14.52 -9.37 1.15
C GLU A 46 -13.09 -9.48 1.71
N ALA A 47 -12.67 -8.46 2.46
CA ALA A 47 -11.40 -8.51 3.17
C ALA A 47 -11.47 -9.56 4.29
N GLY A 48 -10.35 -10.25 4.53
CA GLY A 48 -10.25 -11.17 5.68
C GLY A 48 -10.30 -10.45 7.02
N GLU A 49 -10.46 -11.23 8.10
CA GLU A 49 -10.43 -10.70 9.46
C GLU A 49 -9.12 -9.99 9.78
N LYS A 50 -9.20 -8.91 10.56
CA LYS A 50 -8.04 -8.12 10.99
C LYS A 50 -7.98 -8.08 12.51
N ALA A 51 -6.92 -8.65 13.07
CA ALA A 51 -6.62 -8.53 14.50
C ALA A 51 -6.10 -7.12 14.85
N PHE A 52 -6.27 -6.73 16.11
CA PHE A 52 -5.77 -5.49 16.67
C PHE A 52 -4.96 -5.78 17.94
N ILE A 53 -3.93 -4.97 18.19
CA ILE A 53 -3.19 -4.98 19.46
C ILE A 53 -4.00 -4.28 20.55
N GLU A 54 -3.74 -4.62 21.81
CA GLU A 54 -4.39 -4.04 23.00
C GLU A 54 -4.20 -2.52 23.08
N ASP A 55 -5.24 -1.79 23.50
CA ASP A 55 -5.22 -0.32 23.52
C ASP A 55 -4.21 0.25 24.50
N GLU A 56 -4.04 -0.40 25.65
CA GLU A 56 -3.06 -0.07 26.67
C GLU A 56 -1.62 -0.13 26.14
N SER A 57 -1.37 -0.94 25.10
CA SER A 57 -0.06 -1.06 24.46
C SER A 57 0.24 0.04 23.44
N ARG A 58 -0.78 0.77 22.96
CA ARG A 58 -0.66 1.76 21.88
C ARG A 58 -1.12 3.17 22.24
N PHE A 59 -1.86 3.35 23.33
CA PHE A 59 -2.36 4.65 23.79
C PHE A 59 -1.93 4.96 25.22
N LYS A 60 -1.59 6.22 25.47
CA LYS A 60 -1.36 6.78 26.80
C LYS A 60 -2.12 8.10 26.93
N THR A 61 -2.83 8.29 28.04
CA THR A 61 -3.58 9.51 28.33
C THR A 61 -3.08 10.13 29.63
N PHE A 62 -2.88 11.43 29.63
CA PHE A 62 -2.49 12.20 30.82
C PHE A 62 -3.47 13.38 30.96
N GLY A 63 -3.99 13.56 32.17
CA GLY A 63 -4.92 14.66 32.53
C GLY A 63 -4.22 15.81 33.23
#